data_AF-A0A961U289-F1
#
_entry.id   AF-A0A961U289-F1
#
_cell.length_a   1.000
_cell.length_b   1.000
_cell.length_c   1.000
_cell.angle_alpha   90.00
_cell.angle_beta   90.00
_cell.angle_gamma   90.00
#
_symmetry.space_group_name_H-M   'P 1'
#
loop_
_entity.id
_entity.type
_entity.pdbx_description
1 polymer ?
#
loop_
_entity_poly.entity_id
_entity_poly.type
_entity_poly.pdbx_seq_one_letter_code
_entity_poly.pdbx_strand_id
1 'polypeptide(L)'
;MHPLHDYISKQLAERLKARKVVVWYDVRREFAAFIAELRGGARTNDEAVPVAVGSMGARLIEYDGSMFELRAVVEPFVCSDAPPECIIIYLPGCERDRHGSVLMELEKAGDCYEPQLKRLARNVLRQRYTDGVIDEMLAPERVSYEDLARASSDTSSTEPPSVLKSIFHNTSGSDGIIASWLASDERDAEIDDKEATRELVKLVRSKLGLELPDDAALPKLRSITLRYVLASEFRIDLRSDPPSVLDAIPAPKAKDEETAVRELAHQLRTRFSDAYPAMADRVEAELGLRDVAVTAGSLGSIDTFRFEERVLLAHCGDLVAAKKFDAALDIISGREHSFWLDRDVGRKAQWEACRRMAELGSLGVAVRAAVGKAGGDANAWIDAYAAKEGWFRLDQAQRRLEAWVANLDDEPEERPLGVVRGVYEDACRAMADGFTKALVAAKWTVSASLHQTRIYSEVVSEQPKPVAYFFVDAMRF
;
A
#
# COMPACT_ATOMS: atom_id res chain seq x y z
N MET A 1 -21.19 -14.22 -19.36
CA MET A 1 -22.36 -13.42 -19.78
C MET A 1 -23.04 -12.90 -18.53
N HIS A 2 -23.50 -11.66 -18.59
CA HIS A 2 -24.02 -10.90 -17.44
C HIS A 2 -25.46 -10.41 -17.71
N PRO A 3 -26.19 -9.90 -16.69
CA PRO A 3 -27.61 -9.57 -16.86
C PRO A 3 -27.92 -8.58 -17.98
N LEU A 4 -27.07 -7.57 -18.19
CA LEU A 4 -27.23 -6.64 -19.32
C LEU A 4 -27.08 -7.34 -20.69
N HIS A 5 -26.11 -8.23 -20.85
CA HIS A 5 -25.91 -9.01 -22.08
C HIS A 5 -27.15 -9.86 -22.38
N ASP A 6 -27.66 -10.58 -21.37
CA ASP A 6 -28.81 -11.45 -21.51
C ASP A 6 -30.08 -10.67 -21.86
N TYR A 7 -30.25 -9.48 -21.27
CA TYR A 7 -31.39 -8.61 -21.55
C TYR A 7 -31.38 -8.08 -23.00
N ILE A 8 -30.24 -7.59 -23.47
CA ILE A 8 -30.08 -7.11 -24.86
C ILE A 8 -30.27 -8.28 -25.84
N SER A 9 -29.64 -9.43 -25.55
CA SER A 9 -29.78 -10.65 -26.35
C SER A 9 -31.23 -11.12 -26.45
N LYS A 10 -31.99 -11.06 -25.35
CA LYS A 10 -33.41 -11.42 -25.35
C LYS A 10 -34.23 -10.50 -26.26
N GLN A 11 -33.99 -9.18 -26.22
CA GLN A 11 -34.70 -8.25 -27.11
C GLN A 11 -34.37 -8.51 -28.58
N LEU A 12 -33.11 -8.81 -28.90
CA LEU A 12 -32.72 -9.19 -30.26
C LEU A 12 -33.39 -10.49 -30.70
N ALA A 13 -33.41 -11.52 -29.85
CA ALA A 13 -34.07 -12.79 -30.15
C ALA A 13 -35.57 -12.61 -30.45
N GLU A 14 -36.27 -11.78 -29.67
CA GLU A 14 -37.69 -11.48 -29.88
C GLU A 14 -37.93 -10.81 -31.25
N ARG A 15 -37.07 -9.87 -31.65
CA ARG A 15 -37.15 -9.19 -32.96
C ARG A 15 -36.84 -10.14 -34.12
N LEU A 16 -35.78 -10.95 -33.98
CA LEU A 16 -35.43 -11.97 -34.97
C LEU A 16 -36.53 -13.03 -35.12
N LYS A 17 -37.21 -13.41 -34.04
CA LYS A 17 -38.35 -14.32 -34.11
C LYS A 17 -39.52 -13.73 -34.90
N ALA A 18 -39.72 -12.40 -34.83
CA ALA A 18 -40.80 -11.72 -35.53
C ALA A 18 -40.52 -11.47 -37.02
N ARG A 19 -39.28 -11.11 -37.38
CA ARG A 19 -38.95 -10.60 -38.73
C ARG A 19 -37.72 -11.23 -39.40
N LYS A 20 -37.02 -12.17 -38.75
CA LYS A 20 -35.78 -12.85 -39.20
C LYS A 20 -34.57 -11.96 -39.45
N VAL A 21 -34.75 -10.72 -39.90
CA VAL A 21 -33.70 -9.73 -40.17
C VAL A 21 -33.86 -8.58 -39.20
N VAL A 22 -32.75 -8.17 -38.55
CA VAL A 22 -32.67 -6.97 -37.72
C VAL A 22 -31.60 -6.05 -38.28
N VAL A 23 -31.97 -4.82 -38.62
CA VAL A 23 -31.06 -3.75 -39.05
C VAL A 23 -30.85 -2.81 -37.88
N TRP A 24 -29.68 -2.89 -37.24
CA TRP A 24 -29.35 -2.19 -36.01
C TRP A 24 -28.47 -0.98 -36.27
N TYR A 25 -29.05 0.22 -36.13
CA TYR A 25 -28.33 1.49 -36.19
C TYR A 25 -27.86 1.93 -34.80
N ASP A 26 -26.56 2.20 -34.67
CA ASP A 26 -25.93 2.62 -33.41
C ASP A 26 -25.05 3.86 -33.64
N VAL A 27 -25.70 5.02 -33.71
CA VAL A 27 -25.07 6.32 -34.04
C VAL A 27 -23.87 6.64 -33.14
N ARG A 28 -23.98 6.33 -31.85
CA ARG A 28 -22.95 6.66 -30.84
C ARG A 28 -21.96 5.52 -30.58
N ARG A 29 -22.09 4.38 -31.30
CA ARG A 29 -21.27 3.17 -31.10
C ARG A 29 -21.38 2.61 -29.67
N GLU A 30 -22.51 2.82 -29.00
CA GLU A 30 -22.74 2.40 -27.61
C GLU A 30 -22.72 0.88 -27.44
N PHE A 31 -23.03 0.12 -28.49
CA PHE A 31 -23.17 -1.33 -28.47
C PHE A 31 -21.99 -2.08 -29.11
N ALA A 32 -20.92 -1.38 -29.51
CA ALA A 32 -19.78 -2.03 -30.15
C ALA A 32 -19.14 -3.12 -29.26
N ALA A 33 -19.02 -2.85 -27.95
CA ALA A 33 -18.52 -3.83 -26.98
C ALA A 33 -19.49 -5.01 -26.78
N PHE A 34 -20.81 -4.77 -26.77
CA PHE A 34 -21.82 -5.84 -26.76
C PHE A 34 -21.68 -6.75 -27.99
N ILE A 35 -21.49 -6.16 -29.16
CA ILE A 35 -21.34 -6.89 -30.43
C ILE A 35 -20.04 -7.71 -30.45
N ALA A 36 -18.95 -7.17 -29.90
CA ALA A 36 -17.72 -7.93 -29.71
C ALA A 36 -17.90 -9.12 -28.73
N GLU A 37 -18.61 -8.91 -27.61
CA GLU A 37 -18.94 -9.98 -26.65
C GLU A 37 -19.81 -11.07 -27.31
N LEU A 38 -20.87 -10.67 -28.03
CA LEU A 38 -21.80 -11.58 -28.73
C LEU A 38 -21.08 -12.44 -29.78
N ARG A 39 -20.07 -11.88 -30.43
CA ARG A 39 -19.21 -12.57 -31.42
C ARG A 39 -18.16 -13.48 -30.77
N GLY A 40 -17.79 -13.21 -29.51
CA GLY A 40 -16.69 -13.88 -28.83
C GLY A 40 -15.31 -13.28 -29.10
N GLY A 41 -15.23 -12.01 -29.56
CA GLY A 41 -13.96 -11.32 -29.80
C GLY A 41 -14.06 -10.13 -30.75
N ALA A 42 -12.90 -9.56 -31.08
CA ALA A 42 -12.79 -8.50 -32.06
C ALA A 42 -13.16 -8.99 -33.47
N ARG A 43 -13.60 -8.07 -34.32
CA ARG A 43 -13.81 -8.34 -35.75
C ARG A 43 -12.50 -8.81 -36.39
N THR A 44 -12.55 -9.92 -37.11
CA THR A 44 -11.39 -10.50 -37.82
C THR A 44 -11.51 -10.39 -39.34
N ASN A 45 -12.72 -10.31 -39.89
CA ASN A 45 -12.99 -10.16 -41.31
C ASN A 45 -14.36 -9.49 -41.56
N ASP A 46 -14.71 -9.34 -42.83
CA ASP A 46 -15.97 -8.71 -43.27
C ASP A 46 -17.08 -9.72 -43.59
N GLU A 47 -16.89 -10.98 -43.19
CA GLU A 47 -17.82 -12.05 -43.47
C GLU A 47 -18.93 -12.14 -42.41
N ALA A 48 -20.03 -12.78 -42.81
CA ALA A 48 -21.13 -13.07 -41.90
C ALA A 48 -20.76 -14.19 -40.90
N VAL A 49 -20.56 -13.81 -39.64
CA VAL A 49 -20.14 -14.74 -38.59
C VAL A 49 -21.35 -15.33 -37.84
N PRO A 50 -21.33 -16.63 -37.51
CA PRO A 50 -22.39 -17.23 -36.71
C PRO A 50 -22.29 -16.74 -35.26
N VAL A 51 -23.43 -16.31 -34.71
CA VAL A 51 -23.58 -15.89 -33.32
C VAL A 51 -24.79 -16.55 -32.67
N ALA A 52 -24.78 -16.66 -31.35
CA ALA A 52 -25.90 -17.18 -30.58
C ALA A 52 -26.59 -16.03 -29.83
N VAL A 53 -27.88 -15.84 -30.09
CA VAL A 53 -28.71 -14.81 -29.47
C VAL A 53 -29.78 -15.51 -28.64
N GLY A 54 -29.50 -15.69 -27.34
CA GLY A 54 -30.31 -16.57 -26.49
C GLY A 54 -30.21 -18.03 -26.97
N SER A 55 -31.35 -18.66 -27.26
CA SER A 55 -31.41 -20.02 -27.82
C SER A 55 -31.46 -20.08 -29.35
N MET A 56 -31.29 -18.94 -30.04
CA MET A 56 -31.38 -18.84 -31.49
C MET A 56 -30.01 -18.63 -32.13
N GLY A 57 -29.72 -19.35 -33.21
CA GLY A 57 -28.59 -19.04 -34.08
C GLY A 57 -28.91 -17.90 -35.04
N ALA A 58 -27.97 -16.98 -35.23
CA ALA A 58 -28.06 -15.90 -36.19
C ALA A 58 -26.71 -15.68 -36.89
N ARG A 59 -26.72 -14.95 -38.00
CA ARG A 59 -25.54 -14.40 -38.65
C ARG A 59 -25.41 -12.92 -38.29
N LEU A 60 -24.23 -12.52 -37.85
CA LEU A 60 -23.89 -11.13 -37.56
C LEU A 60 -23.01 -10.61 -38.70
N ILE A 61 -23.41 -9.46 -39.26
CA ILE A 61 -22.63 -8.70 -40.24
C ILE A 61 -22.56 -7.26 -39.77
N GLU A 62 -21.41 -6.61 -39.94
CA GLU A 62 -21.19 -5.25 -39.44
C GLU A 62 -20.70 -4.32 -40.55
N TYR A 63 -21.23 -3.11 -40.53
CA TYR A 63 -20.77 -2.05 -41.42
C TYR A 63 -19.30 -1.71 -41.18
N ASP A 64 -18.51 -1.62 -42.25
CA ASP A 64 -17.10 -1.17 -42.23
C ASP A 64 -16.81 -0.08 -43.26
N GLY A 65 -17.73 0.87 -43.46
CA GLY A 65 -17.51 2.00 -44.36
C GLY A 65 -18.27 1.94 -45.69
N SER A 66 -18.68 0.77 -46.17
CA SER A 66 -19.42 0.61 -47.43
C SER A 66 -20.78 -0.08 -47.24
N MET A 67 -21.87 0.65 -47.50
CA MET A 67 -23.24 0.10 -47.46
C MET A 67 -23.49 -0.89 -48.60
N PHE A 68 -22.82 -0.72 -49.75
CA PHE A 68 -22.96 -1.62 -50.90
C PHE A 68 -22.24 -2.94 -50.66
N GLU A 69 -21.07 -2.91 -50.03
CA GLU A 69 -20.36 -4.12 -49.61
C GLU A 69 -21.15 -4.87 -48.54
N LEU A 70 -21.64 -4.14 -47.53
CA LEU A 70 -22.54 -4.71 -46.52
C LEU A 70 -23.75 -5.39 -47.15
N ARG A 71 -24.40 -4.74 -48.12
CA ARG A 71 -25.52 -5.32 -48.87
C ARG A 71 -25.09 -6.57 -49.64
N ALA A 72 -23.96 -6.54 -50.33
CA ALA A 72 -23.45 -7.68 -51.09
C ALA A 72 -23.13 -8.89 -50.21
N VAL A 73 -22.59 -8.67 -49.00
CA VAL A 73 -22.32 -9.74 -48.02
C VAL A 73 -23.62 -10.32 -47.45
N VAL A 74 -24.65 -9.50 -47.25
CA VAL A 74 -25.93 -9.94 -46.70
C VAL A 74 -26.80 -10.67 -47.74
N GLU A 75 -26.70 -10.30 -49.02
CA GLU A 75 -27.55 -10.79 -50.13
C GLU A 75 -27.76 -12.32 -50.14
N PRO A 76 -26.72 -13.18 -50.02
CA PRO A 76 -26.89 -14.64 -50.08
C PRO A 76 -27.78 -15.21 -48.98
N PHE A 77 -27.96 -14.47 -47.88
CA PHE A 77 -28.74 -14.90 -46.72
C PHE A 77 -30.19 -14.39 -46.77
N VAL A 78 -30.50 -13.42 -47.65
CA VAL A 78 -31.82 -12.76 -47.74
C VAL A 78 -32.51 -12.89 -49.09
N CYS A 79 -31.87 -13.50 -50.09
CA CYS A 79 -32.39 -13.61 -51.46
C CYS A 79 -33.58 -14.57 -51.63
N SER A 80 -34.07 -15.19 -50.54
CA SER A 80 -35.20 -16.13 -50.53
C SER A 80 -36.41 -15.51 -49.81
N ASP A 81 -37.61 -15.77 -50.32
CA ASP A 81 -38.88 -15.35 -49.68
C ASP A 81 -39.04 -15.85 -48.24
N ALA A 82 -38.35 -16.93 -47.89
CA ALA A 82 -38.25 -17.46 -46.53
C ALA A 82 -36.78 -17.71 -46.17
N PRO A 83 -36.08 -16.73 -45.56
CA PRO A 83 -34.69 -16.89 -45.15
C PRO A 83 -34.57 -18.02 -44.12
N PRO A 84 -33.70 -19.02 -44.34
CA PRO A 84 -33.52 -20.12 -43.39
C PRO A 84 -32.82 -19.67 -42.10
N GLU A 85 -31.92 -18.68 -42.21
CA GLU A 85 -31.12 -18.14 -41.11
C GLU A 85 -31.66 -16.78 -40.62
N CYS A 86 -31.46 -16.49 -39.34
CA CYS A 86 -31.73 -15.15 -38.78
C CYS A 86 -30.49 -14.26 -38.99
N ILE A 87 -30.69 -12.97 -39.23
CA ILE A 87 -29.60 -12.05 -39.60
C ILE A 87 -29.66 -10.79 -38.76
N ILE A 88 -28.50 -10.40 -38.21
CA ILE A 88 -28.25 -9.13 -37.54
C ILE A 88 -27.28 -8.33 -38.42
N ILE A 89 -27.70 -7.15 -38.82
CA ILE A 89 -26.89 -6.18 -39.54
C ILE A 89 -26.60 -5.04 -38.57
N TYR A 90 -25.38 -4.93 -38.06
CA TYR A 90 -24.99 -3.90 -37.10
C TYR A 90 -24.26 -2.75 -37.79
N LEU A 91 -24.74 -1.51 -37.56
CA LEU A 91 -24.24 -0.30 -38.20
C LEU A 91 -23.69 0.69 -37.17
N PRO A 92 -22.44 0.51 -36.71
CA PRO A 92 -21.81 1.41 -35.75
C PRO A 92 -21.49 2.76 -36.40
N GLY A 93 -21.90 3.85 -35.73
CA GLY A 93 -21.64 5.22 -36.16
C GLY A 93 -22.53 5.71 -37.31
N CYS A 94 -23.54 4.93 -37.71
CA CYS A 94 -24.43 5.30 -38.82
C CYS A 94 -25.75 5.86 -38.30
N GLU A 95 -26.13 7.03 -38.80
CA GLU A 95 -27.50 7.52 -38.70
C GLU A 95 -28.34 6.92 -39.84
N ARG A 96 -29.58 6.58 -39.53
CA ARG A 96 -30.49 5.96 -40.48
C ARG A 96 -31.04 7.00 -41.46
N ASP A 97 -30.77 6.81 -42.74
CA ASP A 97 -31.45 7.56 -43.80
C ASP A 97 -32.86 7.00 -44.05
N ARG A 98 -33.87 7.77 -43.65
CA ARG A 98 -35.28 7.36 -43.74
C ARG A 98 -35.85 7.37 -45.16
N HIS A 99 -35.16 8.00 -46.12
CA HIS A 99 -35.66 8.19 -47.48
C HIS A 99 -34.80 7.49 -48.53
N GLY A 100 -33.48 7.50 -48.35
CA GLY A 100 -32.50 7.03 -49.35
C GLY A 100 -31.64 5.84 -48.93
N SER A 101 -31.99 5.11 -47.86
CA SER A 101 -31.17 3.99 -47.38
C SER A 101 -30.89 2.93 -48.46
N VAL A 102 -29.61 2.58 -48.64
CA VAL A 102 -29.17 1.47 -49.50
C VAL A 102 -29.71 0.12 -49.00
N LEU A 103 -30.01 0.04 -47.71
CA LEU A 103 -30.57 -1.13 -47.04
C LEU A 103 -32.10 -1.07 -46.91
N MET A 104 -32.77 -0.13 -47.58
CA MET A 104 -34.23 0.11 -47.45
C MET A 104 -35.06 -1.17 -47.59
N GLU A 105 -34.69 -2.06 -48.51
CA GLU A 105 -35.36 -3.35 -48.69
C GLU A 105 -35.29 -4.22 -47.43
N LEU A 106 -34.10 -4.37 -46.85
CA LEU A 106 -33.88 -5.12 -45.61
C LEU A 106 -34.54 -4.46 -44.41
N GLU A 107 -34.54 -3.13 -44.37
CA GLU A 107 -35.24 -2.34 -43.34
C GLU A 107 -36.76 -2.53 -43.36
N LYS A 108 -37.36 -2.71 -44.54
CA LYS A 108 -38.81 -2.91 -44.71
C LYS A 108 -39.23 -4.37 -44.55
N ALA A 109 -38.40 -5.31 -45.01
CA ALA A 109 -38.64 -6.73 -44.84
C ALA A 109 -38.42 -7.16 -43.37
N GLY A 110 -37.33 -6.67 -42.77
CA GLY A 110 -36.91 -6.94 -41.40
C GLY A 110 -37.49 -5.98 -40.36
N ASP A 111 -36.73 -5.79 -39.29
CA ASP A 111 -37.01 -4.85 -38.21
C ASP A 111 -35.85 -3.87 -38.03
N CYS A 112 -36.17 -2.58 -37.98
CA CYS A 112 -35.18 -1.54 -37.73
C CYS A 112 -35.03 -1.29 -36.24
N TYR A 113 -33.82 -1.45 -35.73
CA TYR A 113 -33.53 -1.38 -34.31
C TYR A 113 -32.59 -0.21 -34.00
N GLU A 114 -33.11 0.76 -33.25
CA GLU A 114 -32.42 1.99 -32.82
C GLU A 114 -32.52 2.10 -31.27
N PRO A 115 -31.91 1.18 -30.50
CA PRO A 115 -31.98 1.21 -29.05
C PRO A 115 -31.14 2.32 -28.44
N GLN A 116 -31.45 2.67 -27.19
CA GLN A 116 -30.63 3.55 -26.36
C GLN A 116 -30.04 2.73 -25.21
N LEU A 117 -28.71 2.69 -25.09
CA LEU A 117 -28.03 1.85 -24.11
C LEU A 117 -28.48 2.16 -22.67
N LYS A 118 -28.49 3.45 -22.29
CA LYS A 118 -28.94 3.90 -20.97
C LYS A 118 -30.37 3.43 -20.64
N ARG A 119 -31.27 3.39 -21.62
CA ARG A 119 -32.65 2.92 -21.42
C ARG A 119 -32.69 1.42 -21.14
N LEU A 120 -31.93 0.62 -21.89
CA LEU A 120 -31.86 -0.82 -21.69
C LEU A 120 -31.21 -1.15 -20.33
N ALA A 121 -30.11 -0.47 -19.99
CA ALA A 121 -29.46 -0.64 -18.70
C ALA A 121 -30.34 -0.23 -17.52
N ARG A 122 -31.09 0.89 -17.61
CA ARG A 122 -32.08 1.28 -16.58
C ARG A 122 -33.07 0.15 -16.30
N ASN A 123 -33.57 -0.55 -17.31
CA ASN A 123 -34.52 -1.65 -17.12
C ASN A 123 -33.90 -2.85 -16.39
N VAL A 124 -32.62 -3.13 -16.63
CA VAL A 124 -31.88 -4.19 -15.94
C VAL A 124 -31.61 -3.78 -14.49
N LEU A 125 -31.10 -2.57 -14.29
CA LEU A 125 -30.71 -2.05 -12.97
C LEU A 125 -31.91 -1.85 -12.03
N ARG A 126 -33.10 -1.53 -12.56
CA ARG A 126 -34.35 -1.40 -11.78
C ARG A 126 -34.78 -2.65 -11.03
N GLN A 127 -34.26 -3.82 -11.41
CA GLN A 127 -34.51 -5.05 -10.68
C GLN A 127 -33.82 -5.05 -9.30
N ARG A 128 -32.91 -4.10 -9.05
CA ARG A 128 -32.03 -4.08 -7.89
C ARG A 128 -31.91 -2.74 -7.19
N TYR A 129 -31.84 -1.66 -7.97
CA TYR A 129 -31.53 -0.34 -7.45
C TYR A 129 -32.74 0.58 -7.55
N THR A 130 -32.76 1.59 -6.67
CA THR A 130 -33.78 2.65 -6.71
C THR A 130 -33.53 3.57 -7.89
N ASP A 131 -34.58 4.23 -8.40
CA ASP A 131 -34.45 5.14 -9.55
C ASP A 131 -33.42 6.25 -9.29
N GLY A 132 -33.29 6.75 -8.05
CA GLY A 132 -32.29 7.77 -7.71
C GLY A 132 -30.84 7.30 -7.89
N VAL A 133 -30.52 6.06 -7.49
CA VAL A 133 -29.18 5.46 -7.70
C VAL A 133 -28.91 5.23 -9.18
N ILE A 134 -29.93 4.81 -9.92
CA ILE A 134 -29.82 4.58 -11.37
C ILE A 134 -29.63 5.89 -12.12
N ASP A 135 -30.35 6.94 -11.72
CA ASP A 135 -30.23 8.26 -12.34
C ASP A 135 -28.85 8.86 -12.12
N GLU A 136 -28.25 8.66 -10.94
CA GLU A 136 -26.87 9.07 -10.66
C GLU A 136 -25.86 8.28 -11.51
N MET A 137 -26.03 6.95 -11.60
CA MET A 137 -25.14 6.11 -12.42
C MET A 137 -25.24 6.44 -13.92
N LEU A 138 -26.43 6.78 -14.41
CA LEU A 138 -26.67 7.07 -15.83
C LEU A 138 -26.53 8.56 -16.18
N ALA A 139 -26.24 9.41 -15.19
CA ALA A 139 -26.06 10.85 -15.39
C ALA A 139 -24.92 11.18 -16.35
N PRO A 140 -23.72 10.56 -16.26
CA PRO A 140 -22.62 10.87 -17.18
C PRO A 140 -23.00 10.58 -18.63
N GLU A 141 -22.67 11.46 -19.58
CA GLU A 141 -23.01 11.23 -20.99
C GLU A 141 -22.26 10.03 -21.59
N ARG A 142 -21.06 9.75 -21.10
CA ARG A 142 -20.11 8.77 -21.68
C ARG A 142 -20.01 7.44 -20.92
N VAL A 143 -21.04 7.05 -20.15
CA VAL A 143 -21.05 5.72 -19.52
C VAL A 143 -21.09 4.63 -20.60
N SER A 144 -20.12 3.72 -20.57
CA SER A 144 -19.98 2.67 -21.58
C SER A 144 -20.79 1.42 -21.27
N TYR A 145 -20.96 0.55 -22.28
CA TYR A 145 -21.54 -0.77 -22.09
C TYR A 145 -20.81 -1.58 -21.02
N GLU A 146 -19.48 -1.51 -20.96
CA GLU A 146 -18.69 -2.24 -19.97
C GLU A 146 -18.92 -1.75 -18.54
N ASP A 147 -19.07 -0.44 -18.35
CA ASP A 147 -19.39 0.14 -17.04
C ASP A 147 -20.75 -0.39 -16.54
N LEU A 148 -21.74 -0.44 -17.44
CA LEU A 148 -23.09 -0.94 -17.16
C LEU A 148 -23.12 -2.46 -17.00
N ALA A 149 -22.29 -3.17 -17.76
CA ALA A 149 -22.09 -4.61 -17.64
C ALA A 149 -21.56 -4.96 -16.25
N ARG A 150 -20.47 -4.32 -15.81
CA ARG A 150 -19.88 -4.53 -14.47
C ARG A 150 -20.89 -4.21 -13.36
N ALA A 151 -21.57 -3.07 -13.45
CA ALA A 151 -22.63 -2.69 -12.52
C ALA A 151 -23.79 -3.69 -12.44
N SER A 152 -24.17 -4.29 -13.57
CA SER A 152 -25.22 -5.32 -13.60
C SER A 152 -24.74 -6.68 -13.08
N SER A 153 -23.44 -6.95 -13.17
CA SER A 153 -22.82 -8.26 -12.85
C SER A 153 -22.52 -8.43 -11.37
N ASP A 154 -22.32 -7.34 -10.62
CA ASP A 154 -21.90 -7.42 -9.22
C ASP A 154 -23.06 -7.92 -8.36
N THR A 155 -23.19 -9.25 -8.26
CA THR A 155 -24.30 -9.92 -7.57
C THR A 155 -24.09 -10.13 -6.09
N SER A 156 -22.87 -9.90 -5.62
CA SER A 156 -22.42 -10.18 -4.26
C SER A 156 -22.39 -8.95 -3.35
N SER A 157 -22.38 -7.73 -3.90
CA SER A 157 -22.27 -6.51 -3.11
C SER A 157 -23.66 -5.88 -2.84
N THR A 158 -23.88 -5.44 -1.60
CA THR A 158 -25.00 -4.56 -1.21
C THR A 158 -24.75 -3.11 -1.61
N GLU A 159 -23.62 -2.84 -2.26
CA GLU A 159 -23.18 -1.50 -2.63
C GLU A 159 -23.86 -1.04 -3.94
N PRO A 160 -24.12 0.28 -4.08
CA PRO A 160 -24.65 0.83 -5.32
C PRO A 160 -23.66 0.62 -6.49
N PRO A 161 -24.17 0.62 -7.74
CA PRO A 161 -23.33 0.57 -8.91
C PRO A 161 -22.48 1.86 -8.99
N SER A 162 -21.26 1.73 -9.52
CA SER A 162 -20.24 2.78 -9.44
C SER A 162 -19.43 2.81 -10.72
N VAL A 163 -19.26 4.00 -11.29
CA VAL A 163 -18.37 4.21 -12.45
C VAL A 163 -16.91 4.11 -11.98
N LEU A 164 -16.60 4.60 -10.78
CA LEU A 164 -15.27 4.46 -10.18
C LEU A 164 -14.83 3.01 -10.02
N LYS A 165 -15.71 2.09 -9.60
CA LYS A 165 -15.38 0.65 -9.53
C LYS A 165 -15.01 0.07 -10.90
N SER A 166 -15.61 0.61 -11.97
CA SER A 166 -15.31 0.21 -13.34
C SER A 166 -13.92 0.69 -13.77
N ILE A 167 -13.59 1.95 -13.45
CA ILE A 167 -12.27 2.56 -13.70
C ILE A 167 -11.19 1.80 -12.91
N PHE A 168 -11.44 1.57 -11.61
CA PHE A 168 -10.52 0.91 -10.68
C PHE A 168 -10.82 -0.60 -10.51
N HIS A 169 -11.04 -1.30 -11.62
CA HIS A 169 -11.44 -2.72 -11.64
C HIS A 169 -10.46 -3.69 -10.93
N ASN A 170 -9.19 -3.30 -10.76
CA ASN A 170 -8.18 -4.12 -10.06
C ASN A 170 -8.15 -3.87 -8.54
N THR A 171 -9.08 -3.07 -8.04
CA THR A 171 -9.05 -2.57 -6.67
C THR A 171 -10.28 -3.06 -5.91
N SER A 172 -10.08 -3.48 -4.67
CA SER A 172 -11.17 -3.95 -3.81
C SER A 172 -11.66 -2.83 -2.89
N GLY A 173 -12.96 -2.52 -2.99
CA GLY A 173 -13.66 -1.61 -2.10
C GLY A 173 -13.32 -0.13 -2.29
N SER A 174 -14.11 0.71 -1.62
CA SER A 174 -14.00 2.16 -1.68
C SER A 174 -12.63 2.69 -1.24
N ASP A 175 -12.05 2.10 -0.19
CA ASP A 175 -10.80 2.60 0.40
C ASP A 175 -9.62 2.36 -0.56
N GLY A 176 -9.63 1.20 -1.23
CA GLY A 176 -8.65 0.92 -2.27
C GLY A 176 -8.75 1.90 -3.44
N ILE A 177 -9.97 2.29 -3.86
CA ILE A 177 -10.17 3.26 -4.95
C ILE A 177 -9.51 4.58 -4.58
N ILE A 178 -9.79 5.11 -3.38
CA ILE A 178 -9.18 6.35 -2.90
C ILE A 178 -7.66 6.18 -2.81
N ALA A 179 -7.16 5.08 -2.26
CA ALA A 179 -5.72 4.84 -2.12
C ALA A 179 -5.01 4.81 -3.49
N SER A 180 -5.61 4.14 -4.48
CA SER A 180 -5.06 4.03 -5.84
C SER A 180 -5.04 5.38 -6.54
N TRP A 181 -6.11 6.18 -6.40
CA TRP A 181 -6.18 7.53 -6.95
C TRP A 181 -5.22 8.52 -6.26
N LEU A 182 -5.01 8.37 -4.95
CA LEU A 182 -4.02 9.17 -4.22
C LEU A 182 -2.59 8.86 -4.66
N ALA A 183 -2.30 7.58 -4.92
CA ALA A 183 -0.98 7.10 -5.27
C ALA A 183 -0.56 7.37 -6.73
N SER A 184 -1.52 7.51 -7.67
CA SER A 184 -1.24 7.69 -9.10
C SER A 184 -2.30 8.53 -9.81
N ASP A 185 -1.87 9.26 -10.85
CA ASP A 185 -2.74 10.03 -11.75
C ASP A 185 -3.13 9.29 -13.03
N GLU A 186 -2.69 8.03 -13.20
CA GLU A 186 -2.95 7.20 -14.38
C GLU A 186 -4.42 7.09 -14.80
N ARG A 187 -5.34 7.24 -13.83
CA ARG A 187 -6.78 7.12 -14.05
C ARG A 187 -7.51 8.46 -14.18
N ASP A 188 -6.82 9.59 -14.05
CA ASP A 188 -7.47 10.91 -14.10
C ASP A 188 -8.18 11.17 -15.42
N ALA A 189 -7.54 10.85 -16.55
CA ALA A 189 -8.16 11.01 -17.85
C ALA A 189 -9.43 10.17 -18.00
N GLU A 190 -9.45 8.95 -17.45
CA GLU A 190 -10.63 8.07 -17.49
C GLU A 190 -11.74 8.57 -16.55
N ILE A 191 -11.38 9.14 -15.40
CA ILE A 191 -12.33 9.78 -14.47
C ILE A 191 -12.99 10.99 -15.14
N ASP A 192 -12.22 11.84 -15.80
CA ASP A 192 -12.73 13.01 -16.52
C ASP A 192 -13.59 12.59 -17.73
N ASP A 193 -13.12 11.65 -18.55
CA ASP A 193 -13.84 11.16 -19.73
C ASP A 193 -15.18 10.51 -19.37
N LYS A 194 -15.28 9.86 -18.21
CA LYS A 194 -16.52 9.25 -17.71
C LYS A 194 -17.30 10.15 -16.76
N GLU A 195 -16.92 11.43 -16.63
CA GLU A 195 -17.51 12.43 -15.73
C GLU A 195 -17.70 11.94 -14.27
N ALA A 196 -16.78 11.11 -13.79
CA ALA A 196 -16.85 10.44 -12.49
C ALA A 196 -16.29 11.28 -11.33
N THR A 197 -15.82 12.51 -11.59
CA THR A 197 -15.26 13.42 -10.56
C THR A 197 -16.25 13.71 -9.43
N ARG A 198 -17.54 13.87 -9.75
CA ARG A 198 -18.58 14.08 -8.73
C ARG A 198 -18.77 12.86 -7.84
N GLU A 199 -18.71 11.65 -8.40
CA GLU A 199 -18.78 10.40 -7.65
C GLU A 199 -17.57 10.30 -6.72
N LEU A 200 -16.37 10.67 -7.19
CA LEU A 200 -15.14 10.64 -6.40
C LEU A 200 -15.19 11.61 -5.22
N VAL A 201 -15.66 12.84 -5.44
CA VAL A 201 -15.85 13.83 -4.37
C VAL A 201 -16.85 13.34 -3.34
N LYS A 202 -17.96 12.72 -3.76
CA LYS A 202 -18.93 12.11 -2.83
C LYS A 202 -18.33 10.95 -2.05
N LEU A 203 -17.51 10.12 -2.71
CA LEU A 203 -16.83 8.99 -2.08
C LEU A 203 -15.86 9.47 -0.99
N VAL A 204 -15.03 10.47 -1.29
CA VAL A 204 -14.11 11.09 -0.34
C VAL A 204 -14.89 11.70 0.84
N ARG A 205 -15.96 12.45 0.58
CA ARG A 205 -16.82 13.01 1.64
C ARG A 205 -17.42 11.93 2.51
N SER A 206 -18.00 10.89 1.91
CA SER A 206 -18.65 9.79 2.62
C SER A 206 -17.68 8.98 3.48
N LYS A 207 -16.42 8.85 3.06
CA LYS A 207 -15.43 8.02 3.74
C LYS A 207 -14.59 8.77 4.76
N LEU A 208 -14.23 10.00 4.45
CA LEU A 208 -13.27 10.77 5.22
C LEU A 208 -13.89 11.96 5.96
N GLY A 209 -15.18 12.26 5.72
CA GLY A 209 -15.82 13.49 6.22
C GLY A 209 -15.26 14.76 5.58
N LEU A 210 -14.45 14.62 4.51
CA LEU A 210 -13.73 15.72 3.88
C LEU A 210 -14.57 16.40 2.80
N GLU A 211 -14.82 17.69 3.00
CA GLU A 211 -15.45 18.57 2.02
C GLU A 211 -14.41 19.05 1.00
N LEU A 212 -14.60 18.68 -0.27
CA LEU A 212 -13.74 19.09 -1.38
C LEU A 212 -14.42 20.18 -2.22
N PRO A 213 -13.65 21.08 -2.88
CA PRO A 213 -14.22 22.08 -3.78
C PRO A 213 -14.87 21.44 -5.02
N ASP A 214 -16.12 21.81 -5.33
CA ASP A 214 -16.92 21.17 -6.40
C ASP A 214 -16.33 21.35 -7.82
N ASP A 215 -15.59 22.42 -8.07
CA ASP A 215 -15.04 22.78 -9.39
C ASP A 215 -13.49 22.74 -9.46
N ALA A 216 -12.85 21.95 -8.60
CA ALA A 216 -11.40 21.78 -8.63
C ALA A 216 -10.98 20.63 -9.57
N ALA A 217 -9.91 20.83 -10.33
CA ALA A 217 -9.30 19.78 -11.15
C ALA A 217 -8.78 18.62 -10.28
N LEU A 218 -8.80 17.39 -10.81
CA LEU A 218 -8.39 16.16 -10.10
C LEU A 218 -7.03 16.27 -9.39
N PRO A 219 -5.96 16.86 -9.97
CA PRO A 219 -4.70 17.02 -9.26
C PRO A 219 -4.81 17.85 -7.97
N LYS A 220 -5.65 18.90 -7.98
CA LYS A 220 -5.91 19.73 -6.80
C LYS A 220 -6.73 18.98 -5.75
N LEU A 221 -7.76 18.24 -6.18
CA LEU A 221 -8.55 17.38 -5.30
C LEU A 221 -7.65 16.33 -4.62
N ARG A 222 -6.76 15.69 -5.39
CA ARG A 222 -5.80 14.70 -4.90
C ARG A 222 -4.87 15.30 -3.84
N SER A 223 -4.28 16.45 -4.13
CA SER A 223 -3.39 17.16 -3.18
C SER A 223 -4.13 17.51 -1.87
N ILE A 224 -5.35 18.05 -1.94
CA ILE A 224 -6.15 18.35 -0.74
C ILE A 224 -6.42 17.09 0.07
N THR A 225 -6.80 16.01 -0.61
CA THR A 225 -7.18 14.73 0.04
C THR A 225 -5.96 14.05 0.67
N LEU A 226 -4.85 13.96 -0.05
CA LEU A 226 -3.60 13.38 0.45
C LEU A 226 -3.10 14.12 1.70
N ARG A 227 -3.09 15.46 1.63
CA ARG A 227 -2.69 16.30 2.75
C ARG A 227 -3.62 16.11 3.96
N TYR A 228 -4.93 16.00 3.74
CA TYR A 228 -5.89 15.71 4.82
C TYR A 228 -5.61 14.36 5.48
N VAL A 229 -5.39 13.30 4.69
CA VAL A 229 -5.16 11.93 5.18
C VAL A 229 -3.89 11.88 6.04
N LEU A 230 -2.75 12.34 5.51
CA LEU A 230 -1.48 12.25 6.24
C LEU A 230 -1.43 13.19 7.45
N ALA A 231 -1.93 14.43 7.31
CA ALA A 231 -2.00 15.35 8.44
C ALA A 231 -2.94 14.85 9.54
N SER A 232 -4.05 14.20 9.17
CA SER A 232 -4.98 13.63 10.13
C SER A 232 -4.42 12.38 10.80
N GLU A 233 -3.75 11.46 10.08
CA GLU A 233 -3.06 10.32 10.72
C GLU A 233 -2.07 10.82 11.77
N PHE A 234 -1.20 11.75 11.39
CA PHE A 234 -0.23 12.37 12.28
C PHE A 234 -0.91 13.03 13.48
N ARG A 235 -1.95 13.86 13.26
CA ARG A 235 -2.71 14.50 14.33
C ARG A 235 -3.30 13.50 15.34
N ILE A 236 -3.90 12.42 14.87
CA ILE A 236 -4.56 11.42 15.75
C ILE A 236 -3.50 10.60 16.51
N ASP A 237 -2.29 10.46 15.97
CA ASP A 237 -1.22 9.69 16.62
C ASP A 237 -0.45 10.48 17.69
N LEU A 238 -0.48 11.83 17.64
CA LEU A 238 0.16 12.66 18.64
C LEU A 238 -0.36 12.42 20.06
N ARG A 239 0.55 12.48 21.04
CA ARG A 239 0.28 12.39 22.48
C ARG A 239 -0.02 13.73 23.13
N SER A 240 0.23 14.82 22.42
CA SER A 240 -0.05 16.20 22.85
C SER A 240 -0.90 16.92 21.81
N ASP A 241 -1.26 18.16 22.10
CA ASP A 241 -1.96 19.00 21.14
C ASP A 241 -1.17 19.13 19.82
N PRO A 242 -1.87 19.11 18.68
CA PRO A 242 -1.24 19.24 17.36
C PRO A 242 -0.62 20.62 17.15
N PRO A 243 0.44 20.72 16.33
CA PRO A 243 1.03 22.01 16.02
C PRO A 243 0.07 22.88 15.18
N SER A 244 0.13 24.21 15.37
CA SER A 244 -0.81 25.17 14.75
C SER A 244 -0.76 25.20 13.22
N VAL A 245 0.30 24.68 12.60
CA VAL A 245 0.36 24.49 11.14
C VAL A 245 -0.76 23.56 10.63
N LEU A 246 -1.31 22.71 11.51
CA LEU A 246 -2.42 21.83 11.19
C LEU A 246 -3.79 22.48 11.38
N ASP A 247 -3.90 23.69 11.95
CA ASP A 247 -5.18 24.35 12.24
C ASP A 247 -5.98 24.65 10.96
N ALA A 248 -5.28 24.87 9.85
CA ALA A 248 -5.88 25.11 8.54
C ALA A 248 -6.47 23.84 7.89
N ILE A 249 -6.14 22.65 8.41
CA ILE A 249 -6.63 21.37 7.91
C ILE A 249 -7.77 20.92 8.81
N PRO A 250 -8.98 20.64 8.29
CA PRO A 250 -10.06 20.14 9.12
C PRO A 250 -9.64 18.85 9.85
N ALA A 251 -10.19 18.65 11.04
CA ALA A 251 -10.05 17.39 11.76
C ALA A 251 -11.21 16.45 11.44
N PRO A 252 -10.96 15.13 11.39
CA PRO A 252 -12.03 14.14 11.45
C PRO A 252 -12.93 14.43 12.66
N LYS A 253 -14.24 14.35 12.45
CA LYS A 253 -15.27 14.69 13.44
C LYS A 253 -15.85 13.45 14.12
N ALA A 254 -15.71 12.29 13.47
CA ALA A 254 -16.22 11.01 13.96
C ALA A 254 -15.11 9.97 14.04
N LYS A 255 -15.26 9.01 14.97
CA LYS A 255 -14.32 7.91 15.15
C LYS A 255 -14.16 7.04 13.89
N ASP A 256 -15.24 6.93 13.13
CA ASP A 256 -15.33 6.18 11.89
C ASP A 256 -14.42 6.84 10.82
N GLU A 257 -14.40 8.17 10.76
CA GLU A 257 -13.53 8.96 9.88
C GLU A 257 -12.06 8.86 10.31
N GLU A 258 -11.77 8.90 11.62
CA GLU A 258 -10.41 8.66 12.14
C GLU A 258 -9.89 7.27 11.75
N THR A 259 -10.75 6.25 11.85
CA THR A 259 -10.44 4.88 11.47
C THR A 259 -10.17 4.78 9.97
N ALA A 260 -11.01 5.42 9.15
CA ALA A 260 -10.85 5.45 7.69
C ALA A 260 -9.56 6.16 7.26
N VAL A 261 -9.19 7.26 7.92
CA VAL A 261 -7.92 7.97 7.69
C VAL A 261 -6.73 7.06 7.99
N ARG A 262 -6.71 6.40 9.15
CA ARG A 262 -5.61 5.50 9.54
C ARG A 262 -5.49 4.32 8.59
N GLU A 263 -6.60 3.71 8.21
CA GLU A 263 -6.62 2.59 7.25
C GLU A 263 -6.10 3.03 5.88
N LEU A 264 -6.52 4.20 5.39
CA LEU A 264 -6.08 4.72 4.10
C LEU A 264 -4.57 5.03 4.11
N ALA A 265 -4.06 5.68 5.15
CA ALA A 265 -2.63 5.95 5.30
C ALA A 265 -1.80 4.65 5.43
N HIS A 266 -2.33 3.64 6.14
CA HIS A 266 -1.72 2.31 6.20
C HIS A 266 -1.70 1.61 4.84
N GLN A 267 -2.78 1.69 4.06
CA GLN A 267 -2.82 1.14 2.70
C GLN A 267 -1.82 1.84 1.77
N LEU A 268 -1.66 3.17 1.88
CA LEU A 268 -0.64 3.89 1.13
C LEU A 268 0.77 3.39 1.48
N ARG A 269 1.08 3.17 2.77
CA ARG A 269 2.37 2.64 3.21
C ARG A 269 2.63 1.19 2.77
N THR A 270 1.60 0.35 2.70
CA THR A 270 1.76 -1.10 2.45
C THR A 270 1.61 -1.48 0.97
N ARG A 271 0.59 -0.96 0.29
CA ARG A 271 0.30 -1.29 -1.12
C ARG A 271 1.02 -0.38 -2.11
N PHE A 272 1.26 0.86 -1.72
CA PHE A 272 1.92 1.88 -2.56
C PHE A 272 3.25 2.32 -1.94
N SER A 273 3.98 1.37 -1.35
CA SER A 273 5.20 1.60 -0.57
C SER A 273 6.31 2.32 -1.34
N ASP A 274 6.36 2.17 -2.67
CA ASP A 274 7.33 2.86 -3.53
C ASP A 274 6.93 4.32 -3.81
N ALA A 275 5.63 4.61 -3.90
CA ALA A 275 5.12 5.97 -4.13
C ALA A 275 4.98 6.78 -2.83
N TYR A 276 4.73 6.11 -1.70
CA TYR A 276 4.48 6.75 -0.42
C TYR A 276 5.56 7.74 0.04
N PRO A 277 6.88 7.46 -0.07
CA PRO A 277 7.92 8.39 0.37
C PRO A 277 7.80 9.77 -0.29
N ALA A 278 7.57 9.80 -1.61
CA ALA A 278 7.44 11.06 -2.35
C ALA A 278 6.16 11.82 -1.99
N MET A 279 5.06 11.10 -1.70
CA MET A 279 3.81 11.68 -1.22
C MET A 279 3.96 12.31 0.18
N ALA A 280 4.53 11.55 1.13
CA ALA A 280 4.72 12.00 2.49
C ALA A 280 5.73 13.16 2.57
N ASP A 281 6.87 13.08 1.86
CA ASP A 281 7.86 14.16 1.81
C ASP A 281 7.27 15.47 1.25
N ARG A 282 6.39 15.37 0.24
CA ARG A 282 5.71 16.54 -0.33
C ARG A 282 4.79 17.20 0.69
N VAL A 283 3.94 16.41 1.36
CA VAL A 283 3.03 16.94 2.38
C VAL A 283 3.82 17.49 3.58
N GLU A 284 4.89 16.81 4.00
CA GLU A 284 5.79 17.27 5.06
C GLU A 284 6.39 18.65 4.74
N ALA A 285 6.83 18.86 3.50
CA ALA A 285 7.38 20.12 3.03
C ALA A 285 6.32 21.22 2.90
N GLU A 286 5.15 20.90 2.36
CA GLU A 286 4.02 21.85 2.23
C GLU A 286 3.54 22.37 3.59
N LEU A 287 3.59 21.53 4.62
CA LEU A 287 3.18 21.88 5.98
C LEU A 287 4.32 22.46 6.84
N GLY A 288 5.55 22.48 6.32
CA GLY A 288 6.73 22.96 7.03
C GLY A 288 7.02 22.18 8.32
N LEU A 289 6.62 20.89 8.41
CA LEU A 289 6.66 20.14 9.67
C LEU A 289 8.08 19.96 10.24
N ARG A 290 9.11 20.03 9.39
CA ARG A 290 10.52 20.00 9.82
C ARG A 290 10.92 21.21 10.67
N ASP A 291 10.33 22.37 10.39
CA ASP A 291 10.67 23.64 11.04
C ASP A 291 9.81 23.87 12.28
N VAL A 292 8.77 23.06 12.46
CA VAL A 292 7.93 23.07 13.66
C VAL A 292 8.64 22.34 14.79
N ALA A 293 8.70 22.98 15.96
CA ALA A 293 9.26 22.40 17.17
C ALA A 293 8.34 21.32 17.78
N VAL A 294 8.13 20.20 17.07
CA VAL A 294 7.47 19.01 17.62
C VAL A 294 8.47 18.27 18.49
N THR A 295 8.14 18.06 19.77
CA THR A 295 9.03 17.36 20.70
C THR A 295 8.88 15.85 20.60
N ALA A 296 9.95 15.10 20.85
CA ALA A 296 9.91 13.63 20.82
C ALA A 296 8.84 13.02 21.74
N GLY A 297 8.60 13.62 22.91
CA GLY A 297 7.56 13.16 23.84
C GLY A 297 6.12 13.36 23.34
N SER A 298 5.93 14.24 22.37
CA SER A 298 4.64 14.47 21.71
C SER A 298 4.32 13.42 20.64
N LEU A 299 5.34 12.75 20.10
CA LEU A 299 5.17 11.80 19.00
C LEU A 299 4.53 10.50 19.48
N GLY A 300 3.71 9.91 18.61
CA GLY A 300 2.92 8.73 18.92
C GLY A 300 3.69 7.42 18.76
N SER A 301 3.11 6.51 17.97
CA SER A 301 3.63 5.16 17.67
C SER A 301 3.80 4.89 16.17
N ILE A 302 3.24 5.76 15.34
CA ILE A 302 3.33 5.73 13.88
C ILE A 302 4.36 6.79 13.47
N ASP A 303 5.10 6.52 12.40
CA ASP A 303 5.93 7.54 11.74
C ASP A 303 5.28 7.84 10.39
N THR A 304 4.30 8.75 10.38
CA THR A 304 3.60 9.18 9.16
C THR A 304 4.55 9.97 8.26
N PHE A 305 5.38 10.81 8.87
CA PHE A 305 6.35 11.66 8.19
C PHE A 305 7.77 11.28 8.59
N ARG A 306 8.73 11.56 7.70
CA ARG A 306 10.13 11.17 7.91
C ARG A 306 10.79 11.97 9.01
N PHE A 307 10.36 13.21 9.26
CA PHE A 307 10.96 14.00 10.33
C PHE A 307 10.76 13.37 11.73
N GLU A 308 9.71 12.57 11.93
CA GLU A 308 9.36 11.97 13.23
C GLU A 308 10.47 11.04 13.73
N GLU A 309 10.97 10.15 12.87
CA GLU A 309 12.08 9.25 13.24
C GLU A 309 13.38 10.04 13.52
N ARG A 310 13.57 11.19 12.87
CA ARG A 310 14.74 12.07 13.13
C ARG A 310 14.69 12.71 14.50
N VAL A 311 13.53 13.24 14.87
CA VAL A 311 13.29 13.83 16.19
C VAL A 311 13.46 12.77 17.28
N LEU A 312 12.94 11.56 17.06
CA LEU A 312 13.07 10.46 18.02
C LEU A 312 14.52 9.99 18.18
N LEU A 313 15.28 9.84 17.07
CA LEU A 313 16.68 9.43 17.14
C LEU A 313 17.54 10.43 17.93
N ALA A 314 17.39 11.73 17.64
CA ALA A 314 18.09 12.77 18.38
C ALA A 314 17.73 12.74 19.87
N HIS A 315 16.45 12.53 20.19
CA HIS A 315 16.00 12.40 21.58
C HIS A 315 16.59 11.16 22.28
N CYS A 316 16.71 10.03 21.57
CA CYS A 316 17.42 8.86 22.10
C CYS A 316 18.89 9.19 22.41
N GLY A 317 19.57 9.93 21.53
CA GLY A 317 20.91 10.47 21.78
C GLY A 317 20.99 11.31 23.06
N ASP A 318 20.04 12.24 23.25
CA ASP A 318 19.93 13.07 24.46
C ASP A 318 19.70 12.22 25.73
N LEU A 319 18.85 11.20 25.65
CA LEU A 319 18.59 10.27 26.76
C LEU A 319 19.85 9.48 27.13
N VAL A 320 20.59 8.97 26.14
CA VAL A 320 21.87 8.28 26.34
C VAL A 320 22.89 9.21 26.97
N ALA A 321 23.03 10.44 26.47
CA ALA A 321 23.91 11.45 27.04
C ALA A 321 23.54 11.81 28.49
N ALA A 322 22.25 11.76 28.83
CA ALA A 322 21.72 11.94 30.19
C ALA A 322 21.76 10.66 31.06
N LYS A 323 22.38 9.57 30.58
CA LYS A 323 22.44 8.25 31.24
C LYS A 323 21.08 7.61 31.52
N LYS A 324 20.05 7.97 30.76
CA LYS A 324 18.70 7.39 30.82
C LYS A 324 18.56 6.27 29.79
N PHE A 325 19.38 5.23 29.94
CA PHE A 325 19.56 4.20 28.92
C PHE A 325 18.30 3.36 28.64
N ASP A 326 17.59 2.93 29.69
CA ASP A 326 16.41 2.09 29.52
C ASP A 326 15.27 2.84 28.80
N ALA A 327 15.10 4.14 29.08
CA ALA A 327 14.14 4.97 28.37
C ALA A 327 14.48 5.13 26.87
N ALA A 328 15.77 5.18 26.52
CA ALA A 328 16.18 5.18 25.12
C ALA A 328 15.90 3.83 24.45
N LEU A 329 16.17 2.70 25.14
CA LEU A 329 15.88 1.35 24.64
C LEU A 329 14.39 1.12 24.40
N ASP A 330 13.51 1.65 25.26
CA ASP A 330 12.06 1.56 25.08
C ASP A 330 11.60 2.24 23.77
N ILE A 331 12.13 3.44 23.47
CA ILE A 331 11.81 4.15 22.22
C ILE A 331 12.36 3.37 21.01
N ILE A 332 13.61 2.92 21.08
CA ILE A 332 14.28 2.19 20.00
C ILE A 332 13.55 0.90 19.66
N SER A 333 13.10 0.15 20.67
CA SER A 333 12.38 -1.11 20.48
C SER A 333 11.01 -0.87 19.85
N GLY A 334 10.35 0.24 20.18
CA GLY A 334 9.07 0.63 19.59
C GLY A 334 9.13 1.03 18.11
N ARG A 335 10.33 1.31 17.56
CA ARG A 335 10.51 1.85 16.21
C ARG A 335 11.26 0.92 15.24
N GLU A 336 11.68 -0.26 15.71
CA GLU A 336 12.50 -1.23 14.93
C GLU A 336 11.87 -1.66 13.60
N HIS A 337 10.54 -1.59 13.48
CA HIS A 337 9.77 -1.95 12.29
C HIS A 337 8.99 -0.78 11.69
N SER A 338 9.49 0.45 11.86
CA SER A 338 8.88 1.61 11.22
C SER A 338 9.08 1.57 9.71
N PHE A 339 8.09 2.10 8.98
CA PHE A 339 8.11 2.15 7.51
C PHE A 339 9.38 2.80 6.96
N TRP A 340 9.88 3.85 7.62
CA TRP A 340 11.04 4.61 7.16
C TRP A 340 12.36 3.88 7.41
N LEU A 341 12.54 3.22 8.56
CA LEU A 341 13.80 2.55 8.89
C LEU A 341 14.03 1.27 8.08
N ASP A 342 12.98 0.58 7.68
CA ASP A 342 13.14 -0.62 6.84
C ASP A 342 13.62 -0.31 5.40
N ARG A 343 13.62 0.96 5.00
CA ARG A 343 13.92 1.40 3.64
C ARG A 343 15.18 2.27 3.54
N ASP A 344 15.78 2.64 4.66
CA ASP A 344 16.99 3.46 4.72
C ASP A 344 18.07 2.77 5.56
N VAL A 345 19.03 2.13 4.88
CA VAL A 345 20.12 1.37 5.51
C VAL A 345 20.99 2.27 6.39
N GLY A 346 21.26 3.51 5.94
CA GLY A 346 22.07 4.47 6.70
C GLY A 346 21.38 4.89 7.99
N ARG A 347 20.08 5.23 7.91
CA ARG A 347 19.29 5.56 9.11
C ARG A 347 19.14 4.37 10.04
N LYS A 348 18.87 3.17 9.52
CA LYS A 348 18.84 1.94 10.32
C LYS A 348 20.15 1.72 11.07
N ALA A 349 21.28 2.03 10.43
CA ALA A 349 22.58 1.90 11.05
C ALA A 349 22.83 2.92 12.17
N GLN A 350 22.34 4.15 12.03
CA GLN A 350 22.39 5.17 13.09
C GLN A 350 21.50 4.80 14.29
N TRP A 351 20.30 4.26 14.04
CA TRP A 351 19.43 3.75 15.11
C TRP A 351 20.06 2.56 15.85
N GLU A 352 20.71 1.66 15.12
CA GLU A 352 21.45 0.54 15.72
C GLU A 352 22.66 1.03 16.54
N ALA A 353 23.35 2.09 16.09
CA ALA A 353 24.41 2.70 16.89
C ALA A 353 23.86 3.24 18.22
N CYS A 354 22.72 3.93 18.18
CA CYS A 354 22.05 4.41 19.39
C CYS A 354 21.60 3.26 20.31
N ARG A 355 21.10 2.16 19.74
CA ARG A 355 20.76 0.93 20.49
C ARG A 355 21.97 0.41 21.25
N ARG A 356 23.08 0.19 20.56
CA ARG A 356 24.33 -0.34 21.14
C ARG A 356 24.89 0.57 22.22
N MET A 357 24.80 1.90 22.03
CA MET A 357 25.20 2.86 23.07
C MET A 357 24.33 2.70 24.32
N ALA A 358 23.01 2.64 24.16
CA ALA A 358 22.09 2.49 25.29
C ALA A 358 22.26 1.13 26.01
N GLU A 359 22.45 0.04 25.26
CA GLU A 359 22.74 -1.30 25.82
C GLU A 359 24.04 -1.30 26.63
N LEU A 360 25.12 -0.73 26.08
CA LEU A 360 26.41 -0.62 26.77
C LEU A 360 26.28 0.20 28.05
N GLY A 361 25.59 1.34 27.98
CA GLY A 361 25.34 2.20 29.12
C GLY A 361 24.56 1.50 30.24
N SER A 362 23.46 0.83 29.90
CA SER A 362 22.62 0.08 30.85
C SER A 362 23.41 -1.05 31.51
N LEU A 363 24.12 -1.87 30.71
CA LEU A 363 25.01 -2.92 31.22
C LEU A 363 26.12 -2.37 32.11
N GLY A 364 26.76 -1.27 31.73
CA GLY A 364 27.85 -0.68 32.50
C GLY A 364 27.38 -0.18 33.87
N VAL A 365 26.20 0.42 33.96
CA VAL A 365 25.59 0.81 35.24
C VAL A 365 25.30 -0.43 36.10
N ALA A 366 24.68 -1.46 35.52
CA ALA A 366 24.33 -2.69 36.22
C ALA A 366 25.57 -3.44 36.73
N VAL A 367 26.59 -3.62 35.88
CA VAL A 367 27.85 -4.28 36.22
C VAL A 367 28.59 -3.48 37.29
N ARG A 368 28.71 -2.15 37.16
CA ARG A 368 29.36 -1.33 38.19
C ARG A 368 28.67 -1.47 39.55
N ALA A 369 27.34 -1.51 39.58
CA ALA A 369 26.58 -1.72 40.80
C ALA A 369 26.80 -3.13 41.39
N ALA A 370 26.87 -4.16 40.54
CA ALA A 370 27.17 -5.53 40.96
C ALA A 370 28.59 -5.66 41.53
N VAL A 371 29.58 -5.06 40.87
CA VAL A 371 30.98 -4.99 41.28
C VAL A 371 31.13 -4.28 42.62
N GLY A 372 30.42 -3.16 42.83
CA GLY A 372 30.42 -2.45 44.12
C GLY A 372 29.86 -3.27 45.28
N LYS A 373 29.04 -4.30 45.00
CA LYS A 373 28.50 -5.25 45.97
C LYS A 373 29.25 -6.58 46.00
N ALA A 374 30.21 -6.76 45.10
CA ALA A 374 30.94 -8.00 44.97
C ALA A 374 31.84 -8.19 46.20
N GLY A 375 31.69 -9.35 46.84
CA GLY A 375 32.54 -9.83 47.91
C GLY A 375 33.13 -11.19 47.53
N GLY A 376 33.76 -11.86 48.48
CA GLY A 376 34.39 -13.16 48.26
C GLY A 376 35.85 -13.07 47.84
N ASP A 377 36.42 -14.22 47.51
CA ASP A 377 37.83 -14.37 47.10
C ASP A 377 38.00 -14.18 45.58
N ALA A 378 39.24 -14.31 45.09
CA ALA A 378 39.52 -14.15 43.67
C ALA A 378 38.76 -15.13 42.77
N ASN A 379 38.44 -16.35 43.25
CA ASN A 379 37.66 -17.32 42.46
C ASN A 379 36.22 -16.83 42.27
N ALA A 380 35.58 -16.29 43.32
CA ALA A 380 34.22 -15.76 43.23
C ALA A 380 34.10 -14.61 42.21
N TRP A 381 35.13 -13.77 42.07
CA TRP A 381 35.18 -12.71 41.06
C TRP A 381 35.30 -13.25 39.64
N ILE A 382 36.11 -14.30 39.45
CA ILE A 382 36.24 -14.98 38.15
C ILE A 382 34.92 -15.64 37.76
N ASP A 383 34.25 -16.31 38.71
CA ASP A 383 32.94 -16.91 38.48
C ASP A 383 31.89 -15.86 38.13
N ALA A 384 31.86 -14.71 38.84
CA ALA A 384 30.95 -13.61 38.54
C ALA A 384 31.20 -12.99 37.16
N TYR A 385 32.47 -12.90 36.74
CA TYR A 385 32.82 -12.42 35.42
C TYR A 385 32.44 -13.41 34.31
N ALA A 386 32.74 -14.70 34.49
CA ALA A 386 32.64 -15.74 33.46
C ALA A 386 31.31 -16.50 33.44
N ALA A 387 30.43 -16.31 34.43
CA ALA A 387 29.09 -16.89 34.44
C ALA A 387 28.32 -16.56 33.14
N LYS A 388 27.33 -17.39 32.78
CA LYS A 388 26.54 -17.22 31.55
C LYS A 388 25.99 -15.79 31.34
N GLU A 389 25.56 -15.15 32.42
CA GLU A 389 25.05 -13.78 32.49
C GLU A 389 26.03 -12.82 33.18
N GLY A 390 27.33 -13.16 33.15
CA GLY A 390 28.39 -12.51 33.90
C GLY A 390 28.87 -11.20 33.31
N TRP A 391 29.84 -10.58 33.99
CA TRP A 391 30.32 -9.23 33.66
C TRP A 391 31.04 -9.15 32.30
N PHE A 392 31.51 -10.26 31.74
CA PHE A 392 32.13 -10.31 30.40
C PHE A 392 31.24 -9.71 29.29
N ARG A 393 29.91 -9.69 29.52
CA ARG A 393 28.94 -9.10 28.59
C ARG A 393 29.11 -7.60 28.42
N LEU A 394 29.64 -6.92 29.42
CA LEU A 394 29.99 -5.51 29.32
C LEU A 394 31.07 -5.31 28.25
N ASP A 395 32.15 -6.09 28.31
CA ASP A 395 33.23 -6.05 27.32
C ASP A 395 32.74 -6.49 25.94
N GLN A 396 31.84 -7.47 25.87
CA GLN A 396 31.20 -7.86 24.61
C GLN A 396 30.37 -6.72 24.00
N ALA A 397 29.54 -6.04 24.80
CA ALA A 397 28.73 -4.92 24.34
C ALA A 397 29.61 -3.75 23.87
N GLN A 398 30.70 -3.48 24.60
CA GLN A 398 31.65 -2.43 24.23
C GLN A 398 32.31 -2.72 22.88
N ARG A 399 32.84 -3.93 22.68
CA ARG A 399 33.47 -4.31 21.41
C ARG A 399 32.51 -4.29 20.24
N ARG A 400 31.27 -4.75 20.46
CA ARG A 400 30.20 -4.68 19.46
C ARG A 400 29.86 -3.23 19.09
N LEU A 401 29.82 -2.31 20.05
CA LEU A 401 29.63 -0.89 19.78
C LEU A 401 30.80 -0.33 18.97
N GLU A 402 32.05 -0.54 19.39
CA GLU A 402 33.22 0.00 18.68
C GLU A 402 33.36 -0.56 17.27
N ALA A 403 33.15 -1.87 17.10
CA ALA A 403 33.15 -2.50 15.79
C ALA A 403 32.04 -1.95 14.89
N TRP A 404 30.87 -1.65 15.45
CA TRP A 404 29.80 -1.00 14.69
C TRP A 404 30.18 0.42 14.27
N VAL A 405 30.64 1.24 15.22
CA VAL A 405 31.01 2.64 14.99
C VAL A 405 32.15 2.77 13.98
N ALA A 406 33.14 1.89 14.04
CA ALA A 406 34.27 1.90 13.11
C ALA A 406 33.88 1.58 11.65
N ASN A 407 32.70 0.99 11.42
CA ASN A 407 32.19 0.64 10.09
C ASN A 407 30.99 1.49 9.66
N LEU A 408 30.62 2.52 10.43
CA LEU A 408 29.56 3.44 10.03
C LEU A 408 30.07 4.44 8.97
N ASP A 409 29.26 4.66 7.93
CA ASP A 409 29.54 5.68 6.92
C ASP A 409 29.45 7.10 7.50
N ASP A 410 28.47 7.33 8.37
CA ASP A 410 28.27 8.58 9.11
C ASP A 410 28.55 8.35 10.60
N GLU A 411 29.44 9.17 11.18
CA GLU A 411 29.76 9.07 12.60
C GLU A 411 28.53 9.34 13.47
N PRO A 412 28.31 8.55 14.54
CA PRO A 412 27.24 8.80 15.50
C PRO A 412 27.56 10.04 16.32
N GLU A 413 26.56 10.53 17.06
CA GLU A 413 26.74 11.68 17.94
C GLU A 413 27.88 11.45 18.97
N GLU A 414 28.89 12.32 18.97
CA GLU A 414 30.08 12.18 19.81
C GLU A 414 29.77 12.22 21.31
N ARG A 415 28.80 13.06 21.71
CA ARG A 415 28.46 13.27 23.12
C ARG A 415 27.92 12.00 23.79
N PRO A 416 26.82 11.37 23.31
CA PRO A 416 26.35 10.12 23.89
C PRO A 416 27.39 9.01 23.81
N LEU A 417 28.16 8.93 22.71
CA LEU A 417 29.24 7.96 22.54
C LEU A 417 30.32 8.09 23.63
N GLY A 418 30.78 9.32 23.88
CA GLY A 418 31.74 9.61 24.95
C GLY A 418 31.21 9.27 26.33
N VAL A 419 29.92 9.51 26.59
CA VAL A 419 29.28 9.15 27.87
C VAL A 419 29.29 7.65 28.11
N VAL A 420 28.92 6.85 27.10
CA VAL A 420 28.85 5.38 27.27
C VAL A 420 30.24 4.73 27.35
N ARG A 421 31.23 5.26 26.62
CA ARG A 421 32.65 4.88 26.78
C ARG A 421 33.14 5.17 28.20
N GLY A 422 32.82 6.34 28.76
CA GLY A 422 33.15 6.68 30.14
C GLY A 422 32.46 5.77 31.17
N VAL A 423 31.20 5.39 30.93
CA VAL A 423 30.48 4.41 31.78
C VAL A 423 31.17 3.05 31.77
N TYR A 424 31.61 2.59 30.60
CA TYR A 424 32.39 1.37 30.45
C TYR A 424 33.72 1.45 31.21
N GLU A 425 34.52 2.49 30.96
CA GLU A 425 35.82 2.69 31.61
C GLU A 425 35.73 2.71 33.13
N ASP A 426 34.70 3.39 33.66
CA ASP A 426 34.45 3.44 35.10
C ASP A 426 34.12 2.06 35.70
N ALA A 427 33.33 1.25 34.98
CA ALA A 427 33.00 -0.11 35.39
C ALA A 427 34.26 -1.00 35.35
N CYS A 428 35.07 -0.91 34.30
CA CYS A 428 36.34 -1.63 34.19
C CYS A 428 37.33 -1.23 35.30
N ARG A 429 37.42 0.06 35.63
CA ARG A 429 38.26 0.53 36.76
C ARG A 429 37.80 -0.07 38.08
N ALA A 430 36.48 -0.06 38.34
CA ALA A 430 35.92 -0.67 39.54
C ALA A 430 36.20 -2.18 39.62
N MET A 431 36.09 -2.88 38.47
CA MET A 431 36.43 -4.31 38.38
C MET A 431 37.90 -4.56 38.68
N ALA A 432 38.80 -3.80 38.04
CA ALA A 432 40.24 -3.95 38.21
C ALA A 432 40.65 -3.70 39.67
N ASP A 433 40.17 -2.61 40.29
CA ASP A 433 40.48 -2.28 41.68
C ASP A 433 39.97 -3.34 42.66
N GLY A 434 38.74 -3.81 42.48
CA GLY A 434 38.13 -4.82 43.33
C GLY A 434 38.80 -6.18 43.19
N PHE A 435 39.01 -6.64 41.96
CA PHE A 435 39.67 -7.92 41.69
C PHE A 435 41.12 -7.92 42.18
N THR A 436 41.87 -6.83 41.98
CA THR A 436 43.24 -6.72 42.48
C THR A 436 43.30 -6.87 44.00
N LYS A 437 42.37 -6.27 44.74
CA LYS A 437 42.28 -6.45 46.20
C LYS A 437 41.99 -7.89 46.58
N ALA A 438 41.05 -8.54 45.90
CA ALA A 438 40.71 -9.96 46.13
C ALA A 438 41.92 -10.87 45.83
N LEU A 439 42.66 -10.58 44.77
CA LEU A 439 43.83 -11.35 44.36
C LEU A 439 45.01 -11.18 45.33
N VAL A 440 45.25 -9.96 45.83
CA VAL A 440 46.24 -9.70 46.88
C VAL A 440 45.88 -10.46 48.17
N ALA A 441 44.61 -10.44 48.57
CA ALA A 441 44.13 -11.21 49.72
C ALA A 441 44.31 -12.72 49.53
N ALA A 442 44.17 -13.21 48.30
CA ALA A 442 44.42 -14.59 47.89
C ALA A 442 45.91 -14.91 47.65
N LYS A 443 46.82 -14.00 48.01
CA LYS A 443 48.28 -14.14 47.81
C LYS A 443 48.66 -14.45 46.35
N TRP A 444 47.95 -13.84 45.40
CA TRP A 444 48.16 -14.03 43.96
C TRP A 444 47.91 -15.46 43.46
N THR A 445 47.06 -16.22 44.17
CA THR A 445 46.70 -17.59 43.79
C THR A 445 45.19 -17.74 43.58
N VAL A 446 44.82 -18.50 42.55
CA VAL A 446 43.43 -18.81 42.17
C VAL A 446 43.35 -20.31 41.94
N SER A 447 43.03 -21.07 42.99
CA SER A 447 43.15 -22.53 42.97
C SER A 447 42.05 -23.24 42.19
N ALA A 448 40.88 -22.60 41.97
CA ALA A 448 39.77 -23.22 41.24
C ALA A 448 39.89 -23.05 39.72
N SER A 449 40.80 -22.20 39.23
CA SER A 449 40.99 -21.93 37.81
C SER A 449 42.33 -22.48 37.31
N LEU A 450 42.32 -23.16 36.17
CA LEU A 450 43.53 -23.67 35.54
C LEU A 450 44.35 -22.52 34.96
N HIS A 451 45.62 -22.40 35.36
CA HIS A 451 46.52 -21.39 34.80
C HIS A 451 46.78 -21.66 33.32
N GLN A 452 46.75 -20.62 32.48
CA GLN A 452 46.91 -20.76 31.03
C GLN A 452 48.19 -21.52 30.64
N THR A 453 49.28 -21.31 31.37
CA THR A 453 50.57 -21.99 31.13
C THR A 453 50.54 -23.51 31.36
N ARG A 454 49.51 -24.03 32.03
CA ARG A 454 49.34 -25.45 32.34
C ARG A 454 48.36 -26.17 31.41
N ILE A 455 47.57 -25.43 30.62
CA ILE A 455 46.55 -26.00 29.71
C ILE A 455 47.18 -27.01 28.75
N TYR A 456 48.34 -26.68 28.17
CA TYR A 456 48.98 -27.60 27.21
C TYR A 456 49.43 -28.90 27.89
N SER A 457 50.14 -28.81 29.01
CA SER A 457 50.73 -29.96 29.71
C SER A 457 49.75 -30.81 30.50
N GLU A 458 48.64 -30.23 30.97
CA GLU A 458 47.67 -30.92 31.82
C GLU A 458 46.40 -31.33 31.07
N VAL A 459 46.09 -30.68 29.93
CA VAL A 459 44.87 -30.96 29.16
C VAL A 459 45.20 -31.45 27.76
N VAL A 460 45.97 -30.67 26.98
CA VAL A 460 46.17 -30.95 25.54
C VAL A 460 47.05 -32.17 25.30
N SER A 461 48.16 -32.32 26.04
CA SER A 461 49.10 -33.44 25.86
C SER A 461 48.53 -34.80 26.25
N GLU A 462 47.50 -34.82 27.10
CA GLU A 462 46.82 -36.02 27.59
C GLU A 462 45.71 -36.51 26.63
N GLN A 463 45.34 -35.73 25.62
CA GLN A 463 44.30 -36.13 24.66
C GLN A 463 44.83 -37.11 23.59
N PRO A 464 44.00 -38.07 23.14
CA PRO A 464 44.36 -38.98 22.05
C PRO A 464 44.54 -38.23 20.73
N LYS A 465 45.61 -38.55 19.99
CA LYS A 465 46.00 -37.85 18.76
C LYS A 465 45.20 -38.33 17.53
N PRO A 466 44.89 -37.45 16.56
CA PRO A 466 45.25 -36.02 16.51
C PRO A 466 44.34 -35.13 17.37
N VAL A 467 44.91 -34.06 17.94
CA VAL A 467 44.21 -33.09 18.81
C VAL A 467 44.20 -31.73 18.13
N ALA A 468 43.04 -31.09 18.04
CA ALA A 468 42.91 -29.69 17.61
C ALA A 468 42.70 -28.80 18.84
N TYR A 469 43.62 -27.86 19.07
CA TYR A 469 43.53 -26.86 20.13
C TYR A 469 43.25 -25.49 19.52
N PHE A 470 42.10 -24.91 19.86
CA PHE A 470 41.70 -23.59 19.42
C PHE A 470 42.03 -22.56 20.51
N PHE A 471 42.95 -21.65 20.21
CA PHE A 471 43.21 -20.50 21.06
C PHE A 471 42.27 -19.36 20.65
N VAL A 472 41.16 -19.22 21.38
CA VAL A 472 40.17 -18.17 21.12
C VAL A 472 40.50 -16.99 22.02
N ASP A 473 40.88 -15.88 21.41
CA ASP A 473 41.06 -14.62 22.12
C ASP A 473 39.69 -14.03 22.47
N ALA A 474 39.31 -14.14 23.75
CA ALA A 474 38.06 -13.61 24.27
C ALA A 474 37.94 -12.08 24.16
N MET A 475 39.04 -11.37 23.86
CA MET A 475 39.09 -9.91 23.74
C MET A 475 39.00 -9.40 22.30
N ARG A 476 38.96 -10.29 21.28
CA ARG A 476 39.04 -9.89 19.87
C ARG A 476 37.69 -9.83 19.12
N PHE A 477 36.61 -10.38 19.68
CA PHE A 477 35.28 -10.47 19.02
C PHE A 477 34.10 -9.95 19.83
#